data_AF-V2TLS5-F1
#
_entry.id   AF-V2TLS5-F1
#
_cell.length_a   1.000
_cell.length_b   1.000
_cell.length_c   1.000
_cell.angle_alpha   90.00
_cell.angle_beta   90.00
_cell.angle_gamma   90.00
#
_symmetry.space_group_name_H-M   'P 1'
#
loop_
_entity.id
_entity.type
_entity.pdbx_description
1 polymer ?
#
loop_
_entity_poly.entity_id
_entity_poly.type
_entity_poly.pdbx_seq_one_letter_code
_entity_poly.pdbx_strand_id
1 'polypeptide(L)' 'MKLYRYLTGVDDSAFCARVSKAINLGWELYGSPTMSFNGENIIVGQAICKEVAKDYQEDTDILFELKSAS' A
#
# COMPACT_ATOMS: atom_id res chain seq x y z
N MET A 1 -2.31 2.30 16.07
CA MET A 1 -1.07 1.96 15.35
C MET A 1 -1.21 2.40 13.90
N LYS A 2 -0.09 2.66 13.22
CA LYS A 2 -0.09 3.03 11.81
C LYS A 2 0.23 1.80 10.96
N LEU A 3 -0.75 1.32 10.20
CA LEU A 3 -0.51 0.26 9.21
C LEU A 3 0.24 0.84 8.02
N TYR A 4 1.23 0.10 7.53
CA TYR A 4 2.01 0.42 6.35
C TYR A 4 1.85 -0.68 5.31
N ARG A 5 1.63 -0.29 4.06
CA ARG A 5 1.64 -1.21 2.92
C ARG A 5 2.35 -0.56 1.74
N TYR A 6 3.26 -1.32 1.13
CA TYR A 6 3.93 -0.91 -0.08
C TYR A 6 3.31 -1.62 -1.29
N LEU A 7 2.63 -0.87 -2.15
CA LEU A 7 2.06 -1.38 -3.39
C LEU A 7 3.12 -1.29 -4.48
N THR A 8 3.35 -2.37 -5.20
CA THR A 8 4.23 -2.39 -6.37
C THR A 8 3.62 -3.20 -7.52
N GLY A 9 4.01 -2.88 -8.74
CA GLY A 9 3.56 -3.56 -9.95
C GLY A 9 3.99 -2.80 -11.20
N VAL A 10 3.53 -3.28 -12.35
CA VAL A 10 3.69 -2.59 -13.64
C VAL A 10 2.90 -1.28 -13.62
N ASP A 11 3.40 -0.26 -14.31
CA ASP A 11 2.68 0.99 -14.55
C ASP A 11 1.49 0.78 -15.51
N ASP A 12 0.37 0.35 -14.96
CA ASP A 12 -0.86 0.05 -15.70
C ASP A 12 -2.13 0.49 -14.97
N SER A 13 -3.27 0.35 -15.66
CA SER A 13 -4.59 0.66 -15.09
C SER A 13 -4.93 -0.17 -13.85
N ALA A 14 -4.39 -1.38 -13.71
CA ALA A 14 -4.62 -2.24 -12.56
C ALA A 14 -3.86 -1.72 -11.32
N PHE A 15 -2.65 -1.19 -11.48
CA PHE A 15 -1.94 -0.49 -10.41
C PHE A 15 -2.71 0.74 -9.95
N CYS A 16 -3.13 1.60 -10.88
CA CYS A 16 -3.95 2.78 -10.58
C CYS A 16 -5.23 2.39 -9.82
N ALA A 17 -5.96 1.37 -10.27
CA ALA A 17 -7.16 0.89 -9.61
C ALA A 17 -6.91 0.41 -8.16
N ARG A 18 -5.79 -0.27 -7.90
CA ARG A 18 -5.41 -0.71 -6.53
C ARG A 18 -5.13 0.47 -5.60
N VAL A 19 -4.39 1.47 -6.08
CA VAL A 19 -4.10 2.69 -5.30
C VAL A 19 -5.38 3.47 -5.05
N SER A 20 -6.20 3.70 -6.07
CA SER A 20 -7.50 4.37 -5.92
C SER A 20 -8.42 3.63 -4.95
N LYS A 21 -8.50 2.30 -5.03
CA LYS A 21 -9.28 1.49 -4.07
C LYS A 21 -8.80 1.72 -2.64
N ALA A 22 -7.49 1.68 -2.40
CA ALA A 22 -6.94 1.90 -1.07
C ALA A 22 -7.30 3.29 -0.53
N ILE A 23 -7.14 4.35 -1.34
CA ILE A 23 -7.50 5.72 -0.93
C ILE A 23 -8.98 5.80 -0.53
N ASN A 24 -9.88 5.21 -1.32
CA ASN A 24 -11.32 5.19 -1.01
C ASN A 24 -11.66 4.37 0.25
N LEU A 25 -10.79 3.47 0.69
CA LEU A 25 -10.90 2.73 1.94
C LEU A 25 -10.27 3.45 3.14
N GLY A 26 -9.93 4.73 3.00
CA GLY A 26 -9.35 5.55 4.05
C GLY A 26 -7.85 5.30 4.27
N TRP A 27 -7.15 4.80 3.26
CA TRP A 27 -5.69 4.81 3.26
C TRP A 27 -5.17 6.15 2.74
N GLU A 28 -4.03 6.58 3.27
CA GLU A 28 -3.36 7.80 2.89
C GLU A 28 -2.08 7.49 2.12
N LEU A 29 -1.77 8.30 1.11
CA LEU A 29 -0.50 8.20 0.39
C LEU A 29 0.65 8.65 1.29
N TYR A 30 1.73 7.87 1.31
CA TYR A 30 2.95 8.21 2.03
C TYR A 30 4.07 8.54 1.05
N GLY A 31 4.47 9.83 1.03
CA GLY A 31 5.55 10.31 0.18
C GLY A 31 5.28 10.21 -1.32
N SER A 32 6.32 10.42 -2.10
CA SER A 32 6.27 10.34 -3.56
C SER A 32 6.33 8.89 -4.04
N PRO A 33 5.65 8.55 -5.15
CA PRO A 33 5.81 7.25 -5.78
C PRO A 33 7.24 7.05 -6.28
N THR A 34 7.64 5.79 -6.36
CA THR A 34 8.93 5.36 -6.92
C THR A 34 8.68 4.68 -8.27
N MET A 35 9.62 4.84 -9.20
CA MET A 35 9.53 4.24 -10.53
C MET A 35 10.90 3.70 -10.93
N SER A 36 10.92 2.49 -11.50
CA SER A 36 12.14 1.83 -12.00
C SER A 36 11.83 1.04 -13.27
N PHE A 37 12.83 0.78 -14.10
CA PHE A 37 12.68 -0.03 -15.32
C PHE A 37 13.41 -1.35 -15.14
N ASN A 38 12.73 -2.48 -15.34
CA ASN A 38 13.31 -3.81 -15.15
C ASN A 38 13.90 -4.45 -16.42
N GLY A 39 13.96 -3.71 -17.53
CA GLY A 39 14.39 -4.21 -18.84
C GLY A 39 13.23 -4.55 -19.79
N GLU A 40 12.01 -4.65 -19.28
CA GLU A 40 10.81 -4.97 -20.06
C GLU A 40 9.67 -3.98 -19.77
N ASN A 41 9.42 -3.71 -18.49
CA ASN A 41 8.32 -2.91 -17.99
C ASN A 41 8.79 -1.83 -17.03
N ILE A 42 8.02 -0.75 -16.96
CA ILE A 42 8.13 0.24 -15.89
C ILE A 42 7.44 -0.34 -14.65
N ILE A 43 8.20 -0.48 -13.57
CA ILE A 43 7.73 -0.89 -12.26
C ILE A 43 7.53 0.35 -11.41
N VAL A 44 6.31 0.53 -10.92
CA VAL A 44 5.94 1.60 -10.01
C VAL A 44 5.73 1.07 -8.60
N GLY A 45 5.96 1.94 -7.63
CA GLY A 45 5.80 1.68 -6.22
C GLY A 45 5.13 2.85 -5.53
N GLN A 46 4.14 2.58 -4.68
CA GLN A 46 3.46 3.58 -3.85
C GLN A 46 3.32 3.05 -2.43
N ALA A 47 3.86 3.78 -1.46
CA ALA A 47 3.62 3.53 -0.05
C ALA A 47 2.27 4.13 0.35
N ILE A 48 1.50 3.38 1.14
CA ILE A 48 0.24 3.84 1.74
C ILE A 48 0.25 3.52 3.23
N CYS A 49 -0.36 4.41 4.02
CA CYS A 49 -0.52 4.24 5.46
C CYS A 49 -1.99 4.34 5.87
N LYS A 50 -2.35 3.75 7.00
CA LYS A 50 -3.68 3.91 7.60
C LYS A 50 -3.58 3.89 9.12
N GLU A 51 -4.20 4.86 9.78
CA GLU A 51 -4.33 4.86 11.23
C GLU A 51 -5.40 3.86 11.67
N VAL A 52 -5.09 3.01 12.65
CA VAL A 52 -6.03 2.07 13.26
C VAL A 52 -6.01 2.22 14.79
N ALA A 53 -7.17 2.03 15.43
CA ALA A 53 -7.36 2.25 16.86
C ALA A 53 -6.65 1.24 17.78
N LYS A 54 -6.04 0.18 17.23
CA LYS A 54 -5.29 -0.83 17.98
C LYS A 54 -3.86 -0.38 18.24
N ASP A 55 -3.27 -0.78 19.35
CA ASP A 55 -1.84 -0.62 19.58
C ASP A 55 -1.04 -1.71 18.88
N TYR A 56 0.23 -1.41 18.58
CA TYR A 56 1.14 -2.42 18.03
C TYR A 56 1.65 -3.31 19.16
N GLN A 57 1.58 -4.62 18.96
CA GLN A 57 2.16 -5.64 19.83
C GLN A 57 3.16 -6.51 19.03
N GLU A 58 4.19 -7.06 19.68
CA GLU A 58 5.22 -7.86 18.99
C GLU A 58 4.67 -9.09 18.25
N ASP A 59 3.55 -9.63 18.72
CA ASP A 59 2.82 -10.77 18.16
C ASP A 59 1.70 -10.37 17.17
N THR A 60 1.59 -9.09 16.81
CA THR A 60 0.56 -8.62 15.86
C THR A 60 0.75 -9.26 14.50
N ASP A 61 -0.25 -10.00 14.02
CA ASP A 61 -0.27 -10.48 12.64
C ASP A 61 -0.59 -9.33 11.67
N ILE A 62 0.47 -8.69 11.18
CA ILE A 62 0.37 -7.59 10.22
C ILE A 62 -0.37 -7.99 8.94
N LEU A 63 -0.20 -9.23 8.46
CA LEU A 63 -0.87 -9.67 7.24
C LEU A 63 -2.38 -9.79 7.44
N PHE A 64 -2.81 -10.25 8.61
CA PHE A 64 -4.22 -10.30 8.98
C PHE A 64 -4.83 -8.89 9.09
N GLU A 65 -4.14 -7.95 9.76
CA GLU A 65 -4.63 -6.57 9.89
C GLU A 65 -4.71 -5.86 8.52
N LEU A 66 -3.72 -6.05 7.64
CA LEU A 66 -3.74 -5.50 6.28
C LEU A 66 -4.91 -6.04 5.45
N LYS A 67 -5.23 -7.33 5.57
CA LYS A 67 -6.38 -7.95 4.88
C LYS A 67 -7.70 -7.43 5.42
N SER A 68 -7.81 -7.26 6.73
CA SER A 68 -9.01 -6.73 7.40
C SER A 68 -9.27 -5.25 7.06
N ALA A 69 -8.24 -4.52 6.63
CA ALA A 69 -8.31 -3.11 6.25
C ALA A 69 -8.45 -2.86 4.72
N SER A 70 -8.53 -3.91 3.90
CA SER A 70 -8.57 -3.90 2.41
C SER A 70 -9.95 -4.25 1.83
#